data_AF-N0B1F5-F1
#
_entry.id   AF-N0B1F5-F1
#
_cell.length_a   1.000
_cell.length_b   1.000
_cell.length_c   1.000
_cell.angle_alpha   90.00
_cell.angle_beta   90.00
_cell.angle_gamma   90.00
#
_symmetry.space_group_name_H-M   'P 1'
#
loop_
_entity.id
_entity.type
_entity.pdbx_description
1 polymer ?
#
loop_
_entity_poly.entity_id
_entity_poly.type
_entity_poly.pdbx_seq_one_letter_code
_entity_poly.pdbx_strand_id
1 'polypeptide(L)'
;MNECKNTALVEKNRNAKIEGEKKVNELQVFSELHKFINGLGPMEFTLAPKSLTLGYKPFRFGGKRSKFATLFGDKRYNCLILHVDPGNQESTKGKMIQKEIQQLLRFDIQELRNFVLKKHEVYIPFEVIDSKEKFELVKKILRTQYEILK
;
A
#
# COMPACT_ATOMS: atom_id res chain seq x y z
N MET A 1 3.73 55.20 4.72
CA MET A 1 2.56 54.42 5.21
C MET A 1 2.20 53.21 4.32
N ASN A 2 3.13 52.64 3.53
CA ASN A 2 2.80 51.55 2.57
C ASN A 2 3.50 50.21 2.84
N GLU A 3 4.35 50.07 3.87
CA GLU A 3 5.07 48.80 4.11
C GLU A 3 4.27 47.78 4.94
N CYS A 4 3.36 48.19 5.83
CA CYS A 4 2.58 47.23 6.64
C CYS A 4 1.46 46.49 5.88
N LYS A 5 1.07 46.95 4.68
CA LYS A 5 -0.02 46.31 3.92
C LYS A 5 0.45 45.12 3.07
N ASN A 6 1.73 45.08 2.69
CA ASN A 6 2.27 44.00 1.87
C ASN A 6 2.57 42.73 2.67
N THR A 7 3.04 42.85 3.92
CA THR A 7 3.35 41.69 4.77
C THR A 7 2.09 40.90 5.14
N ALA A 8 1.00 41.59 5.46
CA ALA A 8 -0.29 40.96 5.76
C ALA A 8 -0.92 40.26 4.54
N LEU A 9 -0.66 40.73 3.32
CA LEU A 9 -1.13 40.10 2.09
C LEU A 9 -0.33 38.83 1.76
N VAL A 10 0.98 38.85 2.00
CA VAL A 10 1.87 37.68 1.82
C VAL A 10 1.58 36.59 2.86
N GLU A 11 1.27 36.96 4.10
CA GLU A 11 0.88 36.00 5.15
C GLU A 11 -0.54 35.45 4.94
N LYS A 12 -1.51 36.27 4.48
CA LYS A 12 -2.82 35.76 4.03
C LYS A 12 -2.68 34.77 2.88
N ASN A 13 -1.78 35.03 1.93
CA ASN A 13 -1.57 34.13 0.79
C ASN A 13 -0.79 32.86 1.16
N ARG A 14 0.01 32.85 2.23
CA ARG A 14 0.60 31.63 2.80
C ARG A 14 -0.43 30.80 3.58
N ASN A 15 -1.35 31.44 4.30
CA ASN A 15 -2.40 30.75 5.05
C ASN A 15 -3.60 30.30 4.19
N ALA A 16 -3.78 30.86 3.00
CA ALA A 16 -4.80 30.42 2.03
C ALA A 16 -4.38 29.20 1.19
N LYS A 17 -3.12 28.73 1.29
CA LYS A 17 -2.63 27.54 0.57
C LYS A 17 -2.60 26.27 1.43
N ILE A 18 -3.43 26.23 2.49
CA ILE A 18 -3.74 25.02 3.26
C ILE A 18 -5.23 24.70 3.07
N GLU A 19 -5.71 24.79 1.83
CA GLU A 19 -7.01 24.23 1.46
C GLU A 19 -6.86 22.75 1.15
N GLY A 20 -7.08 21.94 2.19
CA GLY A 20 -7.75 20.64 2.07
C GLY A 20 -7.04 19.56 1.26
N GLU A 21 -5.84 19.14 1.67
CA GLU A 21 -5.47 17.75 1.42
C GLU A 21 -6.43 16.86 2.23
N LYS A 22 -7.49 16.42 1.57
CA LYS A 22 -8.45 15.46 2.12
C LYS A 22 -7.64 14.19 2.44
N LYS A 23 -7.33 13.99 3.72
CA LYS A 23 -6.63 12.79 4.22
C LYS A 23 -7.28 11.57 3.57
N VAL A 24 -6.50 10.82 2.79
CA VAL A 24 -7.03 9.63 2.11
C VAL A 24 -7.49 8.67 3.20
N ASN A 25 -8.76 8.30 3.18
CA ASN A 25 -9.26 7.37 4.19
C ASN A 25 -8.89 5.93 3.81
N GLU A 26 -8.71 5.06 4.81
CA GLU A 26 -8.25 3.68 4.58
C GLU A 26 -9.19 2.87 3.67
N LEU A 27 -10.49 3.19 3.68
CA LEU A 27 -11.48 2.54 2.81
C LEU A 27 -11.30 2.94 1.33
N GLN A 28 -10.94 4.20 1.06
CA GLN A 28 -10.59 4.70 -0.26
C GLN A 28 -9.30 4.03 -0.74
N VAL A 29 -8.27 3.97 0.11
CA VAL A 29 -7.03 3.22 -0.18
C VAL A 29 -7.37 1.77 -0.55
N PHE A 30 -8.18 1.08 0.26
CA PHE A 30 -8.60 -0.29 -0.01
C PHE A 30 -9.32 -0.44 -1.34
N SER A 31 -10.33 0.41 -1.60
CA SER A 31 -11.14 0.36 -2.83
C SER A 31 -10.29 0.64 -4.07
N GLU A 32 -9.42 1.64 -4.01
CA GLU A 32 -8.55 1.99 -5.14
C GLU A 32 -7.47 0.93 -5.39
N LEU A 33 -6.89 0.34 -4.33
CA LEU A 33 -5.97 -0.78 -4.48
C LEU A 33 -6.66 -2.00 -5.07
N HIS A 34 -7.89 -2.31 -4.63
CA HIS A 34 -8.69 -3.40 -5.21
C HIS A 34 -8.89 -3.22 -6.70
N LYS A 35 -9.33 -2.01 -7.13
CA LYS A 35 -9.50 -1.66 -8.54
C LYS A 35 -8.18 -1.77 -9.32
N PHE A 36 -7.10 -1.22 -8.75
CA PHE A 36 -5.79 -1.24 -9.40
C PHE A 36 -5.26 -2.66 -9.59
N ILE A 37 -5.30 -3.48 -8.54
CA ILE A 37 -4.81 -4.87 -8.58
C ILE A 37 -5.59 -5.64 -9.64
N ASN A 38 -6.93 -5.58 -9.63
CA ASN A 38 -7.77 -6.23 -10.66
C ASN A 38 -7.46 -5.74 -12.09
N GLY A 39 -6.96 -4.51 -12.25
CA GLY A 39 -6.54 -3.96 -13.54
C GLY A 39 -5.17 -4.44 -14.04
N LEU A 40 -4.38 -5.15 -13.23
CA LEU A 40 -3.04 -5.62 -13.65
C LEU A 40 -3.09 -6.78 -14.66
N GLY A 41 -4.20 -7.53 -14.70
CA GLY A 41 -4.43 -8.62 -15.65
C GLY A 41 -5.35 -9.71 -15.11
N PRO A 42 -5.47 -10.85 -15.81
CA PRO A 42 -6.31 -11.96 -15.37
C PRO A 42 -5.86 -12.50 -14.01
N MET A 43 -6.78 -12.54 -13.04
CA MET A 43 -6.54 -13.14 -11.72
C MET A 43 -7.79 -13.80 -11.12
N GLU A 44 -7.55 -14.79 -10.27
CA GLU A 44 -8.53 -15.33 -9.34
C GLU A 44 -8.57 -14.43 -8.09
N PHE A 45 -9.79 -14.07 -7.70
CA PHE A 45 -10.08 -13.27 -6.52
C PHE A 45 -10.82 -14.12 -5.49
N THR A 46 -10.45 -13.97 -4.21
CA THR A 46 -11.09 -14.67 -3.09
C THR A 46 -11.47 -13.68 -2.00
N LEU A 47 -12.72 -13.74 -1.54
CA LEU A 47 -13.22 -12.98 -0.39
C LEU A 47 -13.29 -13.92 0.82
N ALA A 48 -12.69 -13.52 1.94
CA ALA A 48 -12.76 -14.30 3.16
C ALA A 48 -14.19 -14.28 3.77
N PRO A 49 -14.69 -15.41 4.31
CA PRO A 49 -15.97 -15.41 5.01
C PRO A 49 -15.93 -14.50 6.23
N LYS A 50 -16.92 -13.60 6.36
CA LYS A 50 -17.13 -12.73 7.53
C LYS A 50 -16.03 -11.68 7.79
N SER A 51 -15.10 -11.44 6.87
CA SER A 51 -14.13 -10.33 6.98
C SER A 51 -13.95 -9.61 5.64
N LEU A 52 -13.57 -8.32 5.69
CA LEU A 52 -13.21 -7.55 4.51
C LEU A 52 -11.77 -7.89 4.10
N THR A 53 -11.53 -9.14 3.70
CA THR A 53 -10.20 -9.60 3.29
C THR A 53 -10.26 -10.18 1.88
N LEU A 54 -9.46 -9.61 0.98
CA LEU A 54 -9.41 -9.96 -0.44
C LEU A 54 -8.06 -10.56 -0.78
N GLY A 55 -8.03 -11.82 -1.22
CA GLY A 55 -6.83 -12.47 -1.74
C GLY A 55 -6.82 -12.48 -3.27
N TYR A 56 -5.65 -12.23 -3.86
CA TYR A 56 -5.45 -12.20 -5.32
C TYR A 56 -4.40 -13.22 -5.74
N LYS A 57 -4.74 -14.02 -6.76
CA LYS A 57 -3.85 -15.01 -7.38
C LYS A 57 -3.83 -14.79 -8.89
N PRO A 58 -2.69 -14.41 -9.50
CA PRO A 58 -2.60 -14.26 -10.94
C PRO A 58 -2.88 -15.60 -11.65
N PHE A 59 -3.56 -15.57 -12.80
CA PHE A 59 -3.63 -16.76 -13.64
C PHE A 59 -2.26 -17.01 -14.29
N ARG A 60 -1.76 -18.24 -14.14
CA ARG A 60 -0.55 -18.73 -14.83
C ARG A 60 -0.86 -20.02 -15.58
N PHE A 61 -0.21 -20.20 -16.72
CA PHE A 61 -0.21 -21.45 -17.46
C PHE A 61 0.88 -22.36 -16.88
N GLY A 62 0.45 -23.45 -16.21
CA GLY A 62 1.34 -24.39 -15.54
C GLY A 62 1.76 -23.97 -14.13
N GLY A 63 1.91 -24.94 -13.24
CA GLY A 63 2.37 -24.75 -11.86
C GLY A 63 1.29 -24.33 -10.85
N LYS A 64 1.72 -24.13 -9.59
CA LYS A 64 0.83 -23.76 -8.47
C LYS A 64 0.49 -22.26 -8.53
N ARG A 65 -0.81 -21.95 -8.50
CA ARG A 65 -1.31 -20.57 -8.40
C ARG A 65 -1.11 -20.02 -7.00
N SER A 66 0.05 -19.43 -6.78
CA SER A 66 0.39 -18.77 -5.53
C SER A 66 -0.34 -17.43 -5.37
N LYS A 67 -0.62 -17.05 -4.13
CA LYS A 67 -1.12 -15.70 -3.82
C LYS A 67 -0.05 -14.68 -4.20
N PHE A 68 -0.50 -13.57 -4.77
CA PHE A 68 0.32 -12.40 -5.10
C PHE A 68 0.12 -11.29 -4.06
N ALA A 69 -1.15 -10.99 -3.76
CA ALA A 69 -1.50 -9.92 -2.86
C ALA A 69 -2.66 -10.32 -1.95
N THR A 70 -2.76 -9.66 -0.81
CA THR A 70 -3.94 -9.71 0.06
C THR A 70 -4.24 -8.29 0.55
N LEU A 71 -5.46 -7.81 0.33
CA LEU A 71 -5.96 -6.61 1.01
C LEU A 71 -6.72 -7.05 2.24
N PHE A 72 -6.24 -6.65 3.41
CA PHE A 72 -6.88 -6.94 4.68
C PHE A 72 -7.51 -5.63 5.18
N GLY A 73 -8.84 -5.61 5.31
CA GLY A 73 -9.65 -4.44 5.66
C GLY A 73 -10.40 -4.61 6.99
N ASP A 74 -9.89 -5.44 7.89
CA ASP A 74 -10.44 -5.59 9.25
C ASP A 74 -9.84 -4.54 10.18
N LYS A 75 -10.64 -4.02 11.12
CA LYS A 75 -10.28 -2.94 12.05
C LYS A 75 -8.98 -3.17 12.81
N ARG A 76 -8.61 -4.42 13.07
CA ARG A 76 -7.38 -4.78 13.78
C ARG A 76 -6.17 -4.90 12.87
N TYR A 77 -6.40 -4.96 11.56
CA TYR A 77 -5.40 -5.39 10.59
C TYR A 77 -5.65 -4.82 9.19
N ASN A 78 -5.64 -3.48 9.08
CA ASN A 78 -5.78 -2.77 7.80
C ASN A 78 -4.43 -2.70 7.06
N CYS A 79 -4.22 -3.56 6.07
CA CYS A 79 -2.95 -3.61 5.33
C CYS A 79 -3.08 -4.23 3.94
N LEU A 80 -2.19 -3.79 3.04
CA LEU A 80 -1.80 -4.52 1.85
C LEU A 80 -0.68 -5.48 2.23
N ILE A 81 -0.85 -6.75 1.89
CA ILE A 81 0.17 -7.79 2.06
C ILE A 81 0.60 -8.25 0.67
N LEU A 82 1.88 -8.11 0.35
CA LEU A 82 2.48 -8.68 -0.85
C LEU A 82 3.12 -10.03 -0.50
N HIS A 83 2.82 -11.03 -1.30
CA HIS A 83 3.39 -12.37 -1.19
C HIS A 83 4.57 -12.45 -2.16
N VAL A 84 5.78 -12.41 -1.62
CA VAL A 84 7.02 -12.41 -2.39
C VAL A 84 7.63 -13.80 -2.36
N ASP A 85 8.10 -14.28 -3.51
CA ASP A 85 8.72 -15.61 -3.65
C ASP A 85 7.85 -16.76 -3.09
N PRO A 86 6.55 -16.81 -3.46
CA PRO A 86 5.62 -17.70 -2.79
C PRO A 86 5.93 -19.17 -3.09
N GLY A 87 6.12 -19.95 -2.03
CA GLY A 87 6.55 -21.35 -2.09
C GLY A 87 7.96 -21.58 -1.54
N ASN A 88 8.74 -20.52 -1.33
CA ASN A 88 10.07 -20.58 -0.73
C ASN A 88 10.06 -19.95 0.68
N GLN A 89 9.87 -20.78 1.71
CA GLN A 89 9.76 -20.30 3.10
C GLN A 89 11.08 -19.75 3.67
N GLU A 90 12.22 -20.16 3.12
CA GLU A 90 13.54 -19.69 3.53
C GLU A 90 13.97 -18.40 2.83
N SER A 91 13.19 -17.92 1.86
CA SER A 91 13.47 -16.68 1.17
C SER A 91 13.52 -15.49 2.13
N THR A 92 14.57 -14.68 2.00
CA THR A 92 14.73 -13.41 2.71
C THR A 92 14.27 -12.21 1.88
N LYS A 93 13.79 -12.44 0.65
CA LYS A 93 13.37 -11.38 -0.29
C LYS A 93 12.29 -10.47 0.30
N GLY A 94 11.29 -11.04 0.98
CA GLY A 94 10.23 -10.26 1.62
C GLY A 94 10.80 -9.28 2.67
N LYS A 95 11.74 -9.72 3.51
CA LYS A 95 12.44 -8.83 4.46
C LYS A 95 13.21 -7.71 3.77
N MET A 96 13.90 -7.99 2.66
CA MET A 96 14.64 -6.97 1.92
C MET A 96 13.70 -5.91 1.33
N ILE A 97 12.64 -6.35 0.65
CA ILE A 97 11.64 -5.47 0.05
C ILE A 97 10.87 -4.69 1.14
N GLN A 98 10.55 -5.30 2.29
CA GLN A 98 9.94 -4.60 3.42
C GLN A 98 10.80 -3.42 3.87
N LYS A 99 12.13 -3.60 4.00
CA LYS A 99 13.04 -2.51 4.39
C LYS A 99 13.05 -1.38 3.36
N GLU A 100 13.12 -1.72 2.07
CA GLU A 100 13.09 -0.73 0.99
C GLU A 100 11.77 0.08 1.00
N ILE A 101 10.63 -0.60 1.12
CA ILE A 101 9.32 0.06 1.14
C ILE A 101 9.14 0.93 2.37
N GLN A 102 9.63 0.50 3.53
CA GLN A 102 9.64 1.30 4.76
C GLN A 102 10.44 2.59 4.60
N GLN A 103 11.58 2.54 3.92
CA GLN A 103 12.38 3.72 3.61
C GLN A 103 11.67 4.65 2.62
N LEU A 104 11.09 4.09 1.55
CA LEU A 104 10.38 4.85 0.52
C LEU A 104 9.12 5.55 1.06
N LEU A 105 8.33 4.85 1.88
CA LEU A 105 7.08 5.35 2.43
C LEU A 105 7.24 6.01 3.80
N ARG A 106 8.46 5.97 4.37
CA ARG A 106 8.86 6.57 5.65
C ARG A 106 8.01 6.10 6.83
N PHE A 107 8.01 4.79 7.08
CA PHE A 107 7.36 4.18 8.25
C PHE A 107 8.18 3.02 8.81
N ASP A 108 7.93 2.66 10.06
CA ASP A 108 8.40 1.40 10.65
C ASP A 108 7.20 0.52 11.01
N ILE A 109 7.15 -0.68 10.43
CA ILE A 109 6.10 -1.65 10.69
C ILE A 109 6.12 -2.16 12.13
N GLN A 110 7.29 -2.23 12.78
CA GLN A 110 7.42 -2.69 14.16
C GLN A 110 6.84 -1.67 15.15
N GLU A 111 6.86 -0.39 14.81
CA GLU A 111 6.19 0.66 15.59
C GLU A 111 4.67 0.63 15.39
N LEU A 112 4.22 0.33 14.17
CA LEU A 112 2.79 0.32 13.82
C LEU A 112 2.08 -0.97 14.21
N ARG A 113 2.81 -2.09 14.36
CA ARG A 113 2.24 -3.42 14.50
C ARG A 113 3.11 -4.34 15.36
N ASN A 114 2.47 -5.04 16.30
CA ASN A 114 3.14 -5.90 17.28
C ASN A 114 3.15 -7.41 16.91
N PHE A 115 3.08 -7.77 15.63
CA PHE A 115 3.07 -9.17 15.19
C PHE A 115 4.36 -9.59 14.49
N VAL A 116 4.64 -10.89 14.50
CA VAL A 116 5.80 -11.47 13.81
C VAL A 116 5.59 -11.41 12.30
N LEU A 117 6.44 -10.65 11.61
CA LEU A 117 6.42 -10.56 10.15
C LEU A 117 6.94 -11.87 9.52
N LYS A 118 6.21 -12.40 8.53
CA LYS A 118 6.72 -13.55 7.76
C LYS A 118 7.82 -13.11 6.81
N LYS A 119 8.85 -13.94 6.65
CA LYS A 119 10.05 -13.62 5.85
C LYS A 119 9.77 -13.35 4.36
N HIS A 120 8.71 -13.97 3.83
CA HIS A 120 8.29 -13.96 2.43
C HIS A 120 7.04 -13.07 2.19
N GLU A 121 6.61 -12.30 3.20
CA GLU A 121 5.52 -11.35 3.05
C GLU A 121 6.03 -9.92 3.29
N VAL A 122 5.37 -8.97 2.64
CA VAL A 122 5.60 -7.54 2.84
C VAL A 122 4.29 -6.87 3.21
N TYR A 123 4.31 -6.07 4.26
CA TYR A 123 3.15 -5.47 4.88
C TYR A 123 3.22 -3.95 4.71
N ILE A 124 2.17 -3.39 4.13
CA ILE A 124 1.99 -1.96 3.92
C ILE A 124 0.66 -1.56 4.58
N PRO A 125 0.71 -0.99 5.79
CA PRO A 125 -0.48 -0.48 6.48
C PRO A 125 -1.19 0.59 5.63
N PHE A 126 -2.52 0.59 5.60
CA PHE A 126 -3.24 1.57 4.76
C PHE A 126 -3.09 2.99 5.28
N GLU A 127 -2.93 3.18 6.58
CA GLU A 127 -2.71 4.50 7.19
C GLU A 127 -1.39 5.15 6.77
N VAL A 128 -0.42 4.38 6.27
CA VAL A 128 0.84 4.90 5.72
C VAL A 128 0.62 5.51 4.35
N ILE A 129 -0.42 5.09 3.62
CA ILE A 129 -0.73 5.56 2.27
C ILE A 129 -1.63 6.80 2.36
N ASP A 130 -1.11 7.82 3.02
CA ASP A 130 -1.81 9.07 3.39
C ASP A 130 -1.80 10.14 2.29
N SER A 131 -0.99 9.96 1.24
CA SER A 131 -0.86 10.89 0.12
C SER A 131 -0.97 10.20 -1.24
N LYS A 132 -1.33 10.98 -2.27
CA LYS A 132 -1.36 10.49 -3.65
C LYS A 132 0.01 9.99 -4.11
N GLU A 133 1.08 10.66 -3.69
CA GLU A 133 2.45 10.30 -4.03
C GLU A 133 2.82 8.92 -3.49
N LYS A 134 2.52 8.66 -2.21
CA LYS A 134 2.70 7.33 -1.61
C LYS A 134 1.82 6.28 -2.28
N PHE A 135 0.60 6.64 -2.65
CA PHE A 135 -0.31 5.74 -3.37
C PHE A 135 0.27 5.32 -4.73
N GLU A 136 0.83 6.26 -5.49
CA GLU A 136 1.49 5.98 -6.76
C GLU A 136 2.79 5.16 -6.59
N LEU A 137 3.55 5.38 -5.52
CA LEU A 137 4.70 4.52 -5.18
C LEU A 137 4.25 3.07 -4.93
N VAL A 138 3.19 2.88 -4.14
CA VAL A 138 2.62 1.54 -3.87
C VAL A 138 2.14 0.87 -5.17
N LYS A 139 1.48 1.60 -6.07
CA LYS A 139 1.08 1.08 -7.39
C LYS A 139 2.27 0.63 -8.23
N LYS A 140 3.36 1.42 -8.25
CA LYS A 140 4.60 1.06 -8.96
C LYS A 140 5.19 -0.23 -8.41
N ILE A 141 5.31 -0.35 -7.08
CA ILE A 141 5.78 -1.56 -6.41
C ILE A 141 4.91 -2.76 -6.79
N LEU A 142 3.59 -2.64 -6.68
CA LEU A 142 2.64 -3.69 -7.04
C LEU A 142 2.83 -4.17 -8.49
N ARG A 143 2.98 -3.23 -9.43
CA ARG A 143 3.21 -3.54 -10.84
C ARG A 143 4.52 -4.30 -11.04
N THR A 144 5.63 -3.82 -10.48
CA THR A 144 6.93 -4.48 -10.57
C THR A 144 6.89 -5.89 -10.00
N GLN A 145 6.27 -6.07 -8.82
CA GLN A 145 6.13 -7.41 -8.23
C GLN A 145 5.23 -8.32 -9.06
N TYR A 146 4.16 -7.79 -9.65
CA TYR A 146 3.29 -8.57 -10.54
C TYR A 146 3.99 -9.01 -11.83
N GLU A 147 4.86 -8.17 -12.39
CA GLU A 147 5.64 -8.48 -13.61
C GLU A 147 6.66 -9.60 -13.37
N ILE A 148 7.32 -9.63 -12.21
CA ILE A 148 8.18 -10.76 -11.80
C ILE A 148 7.37 -12.06 -11.71
N LEU A 149 6.06 -11.94 -11.48
CA LEU A 149 5.15 -13.07 -11.37
C LEU A 149 4.47 -13.46 -12.70
N LYS A 150 4.71 -12.79 -13.82
CA LYS A 150 4.27 -13.30 -15.13
C LYS A 150 5.23 -14.38 -15.62
#